data_AF-A0A377UVA8-F1
#
_entry.id   AF-A0A377UVA8-F1
#
_cell.length_a   1.000
_cell.length_b   1.000
_cell.length_c   1.000
_cell.angle_alpha   90.00
_cell.angle_beta   90.00
_cell.angle_gamma   90.00
#
_symmetry.space_group_name_H-M   'P 1'
#
loop_
_entity.id
_entity.type
_entity.pdbx_description
1 polymer ?
#
loop_
_entity_poly.entity_id
_entity_poly.type
_entity_poly.pdbx_seq_one_letter_code
_entity_poly.pdbx_strand_id
1 'polypeptide(L)' 'MRIIDTLAAVADEQGAKPAEVALAWLIGREGVTAPIASATSVAQVESFARAAALSLSAEQVARLDGASA' A
#
# COMPACT_ATOMS: atom_id res chain seq x y z
N MET A 1 -2.34 3.80 -16.34
CA MET A 1 -2.99 4.55 -15.24
C MET A 1 -1.91 4.80 -14.21
N ARG A 2 -1.29 5.99 -14.18
CA ARG A 2 0.01 6.23 -13.54
C ARG A 2 0.16 5.65 -12.12
N ILE A 3 -0.85 5.81 -11.27
CA ILE A 3 -0.83 5.26 -9.90
C ILE A 3 -0.88 3.73 -9.84
N ILE A 4 -1.64 3.09 -10.73
CA ILE A 4 -1.76 1.62 -10.77
C ILE A 4 -0.43 1.01 -11.23
N ASP A 5 0.20 1.61 -12.24
CA ASP A 5 1.50 1.16 -12.76
C ASP A 5 2.59 1.30 -11.68
N THR A 6 2.54 2.39 -10.90
CA THR A 6 3.47 2.63 -9.79
C THR A 6 3.24 1.67 -8.62
N LEU A 7 1.98 1.40 -8.25
CA LEU A 7 1.63 0.42 -7.22
C LEU A 7 2.11 -0.99 -7.58
N ALA A 8 1.97 -1.39 -8.84
CA ALA A 8 2.46 -2.69 -9.32
C ALA A 8 3.98 -2.78 -9.19
N ALA A 9 4.71 -1.76 -9.64
CA ALA A 9 6.18 -1.75 -9.55
C ALA A 9 6.67 -1.83 -8.09
N VAL A 10 6.09 -1.04 -7.17
CA VAL A 10 6.46 -1.09 -5.75
C VAL A 10 6.06 -2.43 -5.10
N ALA A 11 4.95 -3.02 -5.53
CA ALA A 11 4.53 -4.34 -5.06
C ALA A 11 5.52 -5.43 -5.46
N ASP A 12 6.01 -5.40 -6.69
CA ASP A 12 7.04 -6.33 -7.18
C ASP A 12 8.34 -6.19 -6.38
N GLU A 13 8.79 -4.96 -6.09
CA GLU A 13 9.98 -4.70 -5.26
C GLU A 13 9.85 -5.23 -3.83
N GLN A 14 8.63 -5.20 -3.28
CA GLN A 14 8.34 -5.59 -1.90
C GLN A 14 7.92 -7.06 -1.76
N GLY A 15 7.74 -7.79 -2.88
CA GLY A 15 7.15 -9.13 -2.87
C GLY A 15 5.74 -9.14 -2.29
N ALA A 16 4.99 -8.06 -2.48
CA ALA A 16 3.67 -7.83 -1.91
C ALA A 16 2.59 -7.76 -3.01
N LYS A 17 1.32 -7.69 -2.62
CA LYS A 17 0.23 -7.40 -3.56
C LYS A 17 0.05 -5.88 -3.71
N PRO A 18 -0.40 -5.37 -4.87
CA PRO A 18 -0.67 -3.93 -5.04
C PRO A 18 -1.64 -3.35 -4.00
N ALA A 19 -2.64 -4.12 -3.56
CA ALA A 19 -3.55 -3.70 -2.50
C ALA A 19 -2.88 -3.60 -1.12
N GLU A 20 -1.86 -4.43 -0.86
CA GLU A 20 -1.10 -4.40 0.39
C GLU A 20 -0.19 -3.17 0.42
N VAL A 21 0.45 -2.85 -0.70
CA VAL A 21 1.24 -1.61 -0.86
C VAL A 21 0.35 -0.37 -0.73
N ALA A 22 -0.82 -0.35 -1.35
CA ALA A 22 -1.74 0.77 -1.26
C ALA A 22 -2.19 1.02 0.19
N LEU A 23 -2.52 -0.04 0.93
CA LEU A 23 -2.91 0.08 2.32
C LEU A 23 -1.72 0.47 3.23
N ALA A 24 -0.53 -0.10 3.02
CA ALA A 24 0.68 0.27 3.74
C ALA A 24 1.05 1.75 3.52
N TRP A 25 0.90 2.23 2.28
CA TRP A 25 1.10 3.63 1.94
C TRP A 25 0.12 4.55 2.67
N LEU A 26 -1.16 4.19 2.75
CA LEU A 26 -2.14 4.94 3.54
C LEU A 26 -1.82 4.93 5.05
N ILE A 27 -1.38 3.80 5.60
CA ILE A 27 -1.00 3.67 7.02
C ILE A 27 0.17 4.60 7.36
N GLY A 28 1.16 4.71 6.47
CA GLY A 28 2.35 5.53 6.69
C GLY A 28 2.18 7.02 6.37
N ARG A 29 1.00 7.44 5.89
CA ARG A 29 0.80 8.81 5.38
C ARG A 29 0.49 9.80 6.50
N GLU A 30 1.13 10.96 6.47
CA GLU A 30 0.85 12.04 7.41
C GLU A 30 -0.64 12.43 7.37
N GLY A 31 -1.25 12.57 8.55
CA GLY A 31 -2.67 12.88 8.70
C GLY A 31 -3.61 11.68 8.66
N VAL A 32 -3.11 10.46 8.42
CA VAL A 32 -3.91 9.23 8.47
C VAL A 32 -3.60 8.46 9.76
N THR A 33 -4.49 8.53 10.75
CA THR A 33 -4.31 7.79 12.02
C THR A 33 -4.61 6.29 11.87
N ALA A 34 -5.70 5.94 11.19
CA ALA A 34 -6.10 4.55 10.96
C ALA A 34 -7.00 4.46 9.71
N PRO A 35 -6.52 3.90 8.59
CA PRO A 35 -7.35 3.72 7.40
C PRO A 35 -8.39 2.61 7.60
N ILE A 36 -9.56 2.77 6.97
CA ILE A 36 -10.65 1.79 7.01
C ILE A 36 -10.58 0.93 5.75
N ALA A 37 -10.50 -0.39 5.91
CA ALA A 37 -10.55 -1.38 4.83
C ALA A 37 -11.58 -2.47 5.14
N SER A 38 -12.39 -2.85 4.15
CA SER A 38 -13.40 -3.92 4.27
C SER A 38 -12.91 -5.20 3.60
N ALA A 39 -13.17 -6.34 4.23
CA ALA A 39 -12.89 -7.66 3.70
C ALA A 39 -14.18 -8.48 3.59
N THR A 40 -14.33 -9.20 2.47
CA THR A 40 -15.38 -10.20 2.24
C THR A 40 -14.84 -11.63 2.33
N SER A 41 -13.55 -11.80 2.62
CA SER A 41 -12.88 -13.09 2.76
C SER A 41 -11.75 -13.05 3.78
N VAL A 42 -11.43 -14.20 4.37
CA VAL A 42 -10.31 -14.34 5.32
C VAL A 42 -8.98 -13.97 4.66
N ALA A 43 -8.77 -14.36 3.40
CA ALA A 43 -7.55 -14.05 2.65
C ALA A 43 -7.30 -12.53 2.51
N GLN A 44 -8.34 -11.70 2.49
CA GLN A 44 -8.21 -10.24 2.50
C GLN A 44 -7.80 -9.72 3.88
N VAL A 45 -8.34 -10.29 4.96
CA VAL A 45 -7.92 -9.94 6.34
C VAL A 45 -6.43 -10.25 6.54
N GLU A 46 -5.95 -11.40 6.05
CA GLU A 46 -4.52 -11.73 6.05
C GLU A 46 -3.68 -10.74 5.22
N SER A 47 -4.25 -10.26 4.10
CA SER A 47 -3.63 -9.21 3.28
C SER A 47 -3.50 -7.90 4.04
N PHE A 48 -4.50 -7.53 4.84
CA PHE A 48 -4.44 -6.32 5.68
C PHE A 48 -3.38 -6.44 6.76
N ALA A 49 -3.25 -7.61 7.37
CA ALA A 49 -2.17 -7.86 8.34
C ALA A 49 -0.78 -7.75 7.70
N ARG A 50 -0.60 -8.27 6.48
CA ARG A 50 0.65 -8.09 5.71
C ARG A 50 0.91 -6.63 5.38
N ALA A 51 -0.11 -5.89 4.96
CA ALA A 51 0.00 -4.46 4.67
C ALA A 51 0.41 -3.65 5.91
N ALA A 52 -0.16 -3.96 7.08
CA ALA A 52 0.17 -3.29 8.34
C ALA A 52 1.61 -3.57 8.82
N ALA A 53 2.20 -4.69 8.40
CA ALA A 53 3.60 -5.03 8.68
C ALA A 53 4.58 -4.53 7.61
N LEU A 54 4.08 -4.08 6.46
CA LEU A 54 4.91 -3.67 5.34
C LEU A 54 5.49 -2.27 5.57
N SER A 55 6.80 -2.14 5.45
CA SER A 55 7.51 -0.85 5.56
C SER A 55 7.97 -0.39 4.18
N LEU A 56 7.41 0.72 3.70
CA LEU A 56 7.82 1.33 2.45
C LEU A 56 9.00 2.27 2.69
N SER A 57 10.00 2.23 1.81
CA SER A 57 11.11 3.20 1.83
C SER A 57 10.62 4.60 1.48
N ALA A 58 11.37 5.62 1.90
CA ALA A 58 11.08 7.02 1.56
C ALA A 58 10.97 7.24 0.04
N GLU A 59 11.79 6.55 -0.76
CA GLU A 59 11.74 6.62 -2.22
C GLU A 59 10.45 5.99 -2.79
N GLN A 60 10.02 4.85 -2.26
CA GLN A 60 8.75 4.22 -2.65
C GLN A 60 7.56 5.12 -2.31
N VAL A 61 7.54 5.71 -1.11
CA VAL A 61 6.50 6.65 -0.69
C VAL A 61 6.47 7.87 -1.62
N ALA A 62 7.62 8.48 -1.91
CA ALA A 62 7.69 9.64 -2.80
C ALA A 62 7.20 9.33 -4.23
N ARG A 63 7.50 8.13 -4.75
CA ARG A 63 6.98 7.68 -6.05
C ARG A 63 5.46 7.54 -6.05
N LEU A 64 4.90 6.94 -4.99
CA LEU A 64 3.45 6.77 -4.84
C LEU A 64 2.73 8.11 -4.69
N ASP A 65 3.26 9.01 -3.85
CA ASP A 65 2.72 10.37 -3.68
C ASP A 65 2.71 11.12 -5.02
N GLY A 66 3.83 11.14 -5.73
CA GLY A 66 3.94 11.83 -7.03
C GLY A 66 3.10 11.20 -8.15
N ALA A 67 2.77 9.92 -8.06
CA ALA A 67 1.88 9.23 -9.01
C ALA A 67 0.38 9.40 -8.68
N SER A 68 0.05 9.78 -7.44
CA SER A 68 -1.31 9.98 -6.94
C SER A 68 -1.88 11.38 -7.22
N ALA A 69 -0.99 12.35 -7.51
CA ALA A 69 -1.31 13.71 -7.94
C ALA A 69 -1.60 13.78 -9.44
#